data_AF-A0A6J4FRY5-F1
#
_entry.id   AF-A0A6J4FRY5-F1
#
_cell.length_a   1.000
_cell.length_b   1.000
_cell.length_c   1.000
_cell.angle_alpha   90.00
_cell.angle_beta   90.00
_cell.angle_gamma   90.00
#
_symmetry.space_group_name_H-M   'P 1'
#
loop_
_entity.id
_entity.type
_entity.pdbx_description
1 polymer ?
#
loop_
_entity_poly.entity_id
_entity_poly.type
_entity_poly.pdbx_seq_one_letter_code
_entity_poly.pdbx_strand_id
1 'polypeptide(L)' 'MDIESAKLIGAGLAAIGVIGSGVGVGSVWSSLIATVGRNPGAKANVELYGWIGFAVTEAIALFALVISLMILFK' A
#
# COMPACT_ATOMS: atom_id res chain seq x y z
N MET A 1 4.94 28.63 -14.44
CA MET A 1 5.32 27.22 -14.35
C MET A 1 4.88 26.57 -15.64
N ASP A 2 5.78 25.95 -16.39
CA ASP A 2 5.39 25.20 -17.59
C ASP A 2 4.71 23.87 -17.22
N ILE A 3 4.08 23.25 -18.22
CA ILE A 3 3.31 22.01 -18.05
C ILE A 3 4.22 20.86 -17.63
N GLU A 4 5.44 20.79 -18.16
CA GLU A 4 6.38 19.71 -17.87
C GLU A 4 6.81 19.73 -16.38
N SER A 5 7.14 20.91 -15.86
CA SER A 5 7.41 21.14 -14.45
C SER A 5 6.20 20.78 -13.58
N ALA A 6 4.99 21.11 -14.02
CA ALA A 6 3.75 20.75 -13.32
C ALA A 6 3.53 19.23 -13.28
N LYS A 7 3.82 18.51 -14.37
CA LYS A 7 3.73 17.04 -14.43
C LYS A 7 4.69 16.38 -13.45
N LEU A 8 5.94 16.83 -13.38
CA LEU A 8 6.93 16.28 -12.44
C LEU A 8 6.50 16.45 -10.99
N ILE A 9 6.01 17.64 -10.61
CA ILE A 9 5.51 17.90 -9.25
C ILE A 9 4.24 17.08 -8.97
N GLY A 10 3.29 17.06 -9.90
CA GLY A 10 2.04 16.32 -9.75
C GLY A 10 2.24 14.81 -9.60
N ALA A 11 3.18 14.24 -10.36
CA ALA A 11 3.55 12.83 -10.25
C ALA A 11 4.17 12.50 -8.89
N GLY A 12 5.05 13.37 -8.38
CA GLY A 12 5.61 13.24 -7.04
C GLY A 12 4.55 13.30 -5.94
N LEU A 13 3.60 14.25 -6.05
CA LEU A 13 2.49 14.37 -5.12
C LEU A 13 1.56 13.15 -5.15
N ALA A 14 1.29 12.58 -6.33
CA ALA A 14 0.50 11.35 -6.44
C ALA A 14 1.18 10.16 -5.74
N ALA A 15 2.51 10.07 -5.80
CA ALA A 15 3.27 8.99 -5.18
C ALA A 15 3.24 9.02 -3.63
N ILE A 16 2.95 10.18 -3.00
CA ILE A 16 2.78 10.29 -1.54
C ILE A 16 1.69 9.35 -1.02
N GLY A 17 0.69 9.03 -1.86
CA GLY A 17 -0.37 8.06 -1.52
C GLY A 17 0.16 6.67 -1.10
N VAL A 18 1.36 6.29 -1.53
CA VAL A 18 2.01 5.01 -1.16
C VAL A 18 2.30 4.92 0.35
N ILE A 19 2.45 6.05 1.05
CA ILE A 19 2.68 6.07 2.51
C ILE A 19 1.56 5.36 3.27
N GLY A 20 0.30 5.55 2.83
CA GLY A 20 -0.86 4.90 3.43
C GLY A 20 -0.76 3.37 3.35
N SER A 21 -0.32 2.85 2.20
CA SER A 21 -0.08 1.41 2.03
C SER A 21 1.08 0.94 2.91
N GLY A 22 2.20 1.67 2.95
CA GLY A 22 3.35 1.30 3.78
C GLY A 22 2.99 1.15 5.27
N VAL A 23 2.19 2.08 5.80
CA VAL A 23 1.67 2.01 7.18
C VAL A 23 0.67 0.86 7.33
N GLY A 24 -0.26 0.72 6.39
CA GLY A 24 -1.29 -0.32 6.42
C GLY A 24 -0.72 -1.74 6.39
N VAL A 25 0.24 -1.99 5.48
CA VAL A 25 0.95 -3.28 5.36
C VAL A 25 1.67 -3.60 6.65
N GLY A 26 2.38 -2.63 7.24
CA GLY A 26 3.02 -2.80 8.55
C GLY A 26 2.02 -3.19 9.64
N SER A 27 0.85 -2.55 9.68
CA SER A 27 -0.22 -2.85 10.64
C SER A 27 -0.82 -4.25 10.46
N VAL A 28 -1.09 -4.67 9.22
CA VAL A 28 -1.62 -5.99 8.87
C VAL A 28 -0.67 -7.08 9.35
N TRP A 29 0.61 -6.99 8.98
CA TRP A 29 1.59 -8.01 9.35
C TRP A 29 1.91 -8.01 10.85
N SER A 30 2.01 -6.83 11.48
CA SER A 30 2.20 -6.73 12.92
C SER A 30 1.07 -7.43 13.69
N SER A 31 -0.18 -7.21 13.28
CA SER A 31 -1.36 -7.83 13.89
C SER A 31 -1.39 -9.34 13.68
N LEU A 32 -1.05 -9.80 12.47
CA LEU A 32 -0.98 -11.23 12.17
C LEU A 32 0.09 -11.93 13.01
N ILE A 33 1.31 -11.38 13.05
CA ILE A 33 2.44 -11.91 13.81
C ILE A 33 2.10 -11.94 15.30
N ALA A 34 1.55 -10.86 15.85
CA ALA A 34 1.15 -10.80 17.26
C ALA A 34 0.05 -11.82 17.61
N THR A 35 -0.89 -12.06 16.69
CA THR A 35 -1.96 -13.05 16.87
C THR A 35 -1.40 -14.47 16.87
N VAL A 36 -0.60 -14.82 15.86
CA VAL A 36 0.03 -16.14 15.74
C VAL A 36 1.05 -16.38 16.86
N GLY A 37 1.80 -15.36 17.26
CA GLY A 37 2.75 -15.45 18.37
C GLY A 37 2.09 -15.74 19.72
N ARG A 38 0.87 -15.24 19.95
CA ARG A 38 0.08 -15.54 21.16
C ARG A 38 -0.62 -16.90 21.09
N ASN A 39 -1.09 -17.30 19.91
CA ASN A 39 -1.72 -18.60 19.69
C ASN A 39 -1.30 -19.20 18.34
N PRO A 40 -0.24 -20.03 18.33
CA PRO A 40 0.23 -20.66 17.09
C PRO A 40 -0.83 -21.53 16.38
N GLY A 41 -1.74 -22.14 17.13
CA GLY A 41 -2.84 -22.94 16.59
C GLY A 41 -3.87 -22.13 15.80
N ALA A 42 -3.92 -20.81 15.98
CA ALA A 42 -4.81 -19.94 15.22
C ALA A 42 -4.29 -19.61 13.81
N LYS A 43 -3.02 -19.93 13.47
CA LYS A 43 -2.37 -19.50 12.22
C LYS A 43 -3.23 -19.77 10.98
N ALA A 44 -3.67 -21.02 10.80
CA ALA A 44 -4.45 -21.42 9.63
C ALA A 44 -5.79 -20.65 9.50
N ASN A 45 -6.33 -20.18 10.62
CA ASN A 45 -7.59 -19.43 10.65
C ASN A 45 -7.40 -17.94 10.31
N VAL A 46 -6.19 -17.39 10.48
CA VAL A 46 -5.94 -15.94 10.34
C VAL A 46 -5.05 -15.57 9.15
N GLU A 47 -4.24 -16.51 8.65
CA GLU A 47 -3.27 -16.26 7.58
C GLU A 47 -3.93 -15.78 6.29
N LEU A 48 -5.07 -16.36 5.89
CA LEU A 48 -5.83 -15.91 4.72
C LEU A 48 -6.28 -14.45 4.84
N TYR A 49 -6.80 -14.05 6.00
CA TYR A 49 -7.21 -12.67 6.23
C TYR A 49 -6.03 -11.70 6.23
N GLY A 50 -4.87 -12.14 6.70
CA GLY A 50 -3.62 -11.36 6.60
C GLY A 50 -3.22 -11.09 5.14
N TRP A 51 -3.23 -12.12 4.29
CA TRP A 51 -2.94 -11.97 2.85
C TRP A 51 -3.96 -11.12 2.11
N ILE A 52 -5.26 -11.28 2.40
CA ILE A 52 -6.31 -10.44 1.81
C ILE A 52 -6.14 -8.98 2.25
N GLY A 53 -5.90 -8.73 3.54
CA GLY A 53 -5.65 -7.39 4.07
C GLY A 53 -4.43 -6.74 3.41
N PHE A 54 -3.34 -7.49 3.23
CA PHE A 54 -2.16 -7.05 2.49
C PHE A 54 -2.50 -6.67 1.05
N ALA A 55 -3.19 -7.55 0.31
CA ALA A 55 -3.52 -7.31 -1.10
C ALA A 55 -4.42 -6.08 -1.31
N VAL A 56 -5.43 -5.89 -0.45
CA VAL A 56 -6.32 -4.71 -0.52
C VAL A 56 -5.57 -3.43 -0.16
N THR A 57 -4.65 -3.49 0.80
CA THR A 57 -3.81 -2.35 1.17
C THR A 57 -2.88 -1.96 0.02
N GLU A 58 -2.21 -2.94 -0.60
CA GLU A 58 -1.33 -2.72 -1.76
C GLU A 58 -2.06 -2.18 -2.99
N ALA A 59 -3.33 -2.56 -3.20
CA ALA A 59 -4.12 -2.01 -4.30
C ALA A 59 -4.17 -0.46 -4.26
N ILE A 60 -4.18 0.14 -3.07
CA ILE A 60 -4.16 1.60 -2.89
C ILE A 60 -2.82 2.19 -3.35
N ALA A 61 -1.69 1.55 -3.01
CA ALA A 61 -0.38 1.97 -3.51
C ALA A 61 -0.27 1.83 -5.03
N LEU A 62 -0.81 0.75 -5.59
CA LEU A 62 -0.82 0.54 -7.03
C LEU A 62 -1.63 1.63 -7.76
N PHE A 63 -2.78 2.06 -7.21
CA PHE A 63 -3.52 3.18 -7.78
C PHE A 63 -2.73 4.50 -7.72
N ALA A 64 -2.07 4.79 -6.59
CA ALA A 64 -1.21 5.97 -6.46
C ALA A 64 -0.06 5.96 -7.49
N LEU A 65 0.57 4.80 -7.68
CA LEU A 65 1.61 4.60 -8.69
C LEU A 65 1.06 4.77 -10.12
N VAL A 66 -0.08 4.15 -10.45
CA VAL A 66 -0.69 4.26 -11.78
C VAL A 66 -1.03 5.72 -12.10
N ILE A 67 -1.59 6.46 -11.14
CA ILE A 67 -1.89 7.88 -11.31
C ILE A 67 -0.60 8.69 -11.53
N SER A 68 0.45 8.43 -10.73
CA SER A 68 1.75 9.08 -10.90
C SER A 68 2.34 8.83 -12.30
N LEU A 69 2.32 7.59 -12.78
CA LEU A 69 2.79 7.20 -14.11
C LEU A 69 1.96 7.82 -15.23
N MET A 70 0.63 7.89 -15.07
CA MET A 70 -0.23 8.58 -16.03
C MET A 70 0.10 10.08 -16.10
N ILE A 71 0.37 10.72 -14.96
CA ILE A 71 0.78 12.13 -14.93
C ILE A 71 2.15 12.33 -15.60
N LEU A 72 3.08 11.37 -15.55
CA LEU A 72 4.38 11.51 -16.23
C LEU A 72 4.27 11.32 -17.74
N PHE A 73 3.63 10.23 -18.17
CA PHE A 73 3.77 9.72 -19.53
C PHE A 73 2.58 10.00 -20.44
N LYS A 74 1.46 10.47 -19.90
CA LYS A 74 0.28 10.86 -20.67
C LYS A 74 0.08 12.36 -20.62
#